data_AF-A0A3D0IGE8-F1
#
_entry.id   AF-A0A3D0IGE8-F1
#
_cell.length_a   1.000
_cell.length_b   1.000
_cell.length_c   1.000
_cell.angle_alpha   90.00
_cell.angle_beta   90.00
_cell.angle_gamma   90.00
#
_symmetry.space_group_name_H-M   'P 1'
#
loop_
_entity.id
_entity.type
_entity.pdbx_description
1 polymer ?
#
loop_
_entity_poly.entity_id
_entity_poly.type
_entity_poly.pdbx_seq_one_letter_code
_entity_poly.pdbx_strand_id
1 'polypeptide(L)' 'MVRFPIRFQSISDVKDFVQIVNSYPYDVDLSSGRYVVDAKSIMGI' A
#
# COMPACT_ATOMS: atom_id res chain seq x y z
N MET A 1 -13.40 3.97 8.77
CA MET A 1 -12.20 3.32 8.20
C MET A 1 -12.65 2.05 7.51
N VAL A 2 -12.37 1.92 6.21
CA VAL A 2 -12.70 0.73 5.41
C VAL A 2 -11.41 -0.03 5.14
N ARG A 3 -11.44 -1.37 5.18
CA ARG A 3 -10.26 -2.22 4.99
C ARG A 3 -10.53 -3.29 3.95
N PHE A 4 -9.56 -3.53 3.08
CA PHE A 4 -9.60 -4.56 2.06
C PHE A 4 -8.31 -5.39 2.11
N PRO A 5 -8.40 -6.74 2.11
CA PRO A 5 -7.21 -7.56 1.99
C PRO A 5 -6.63 -7.44 0.58
N ILE A 6 -5.30 -7.37 0.50
CA ILE A 6 -4.56 -7.31 -0.76
C ILE A 6 -3.39 -8.30 -0.69
N ARG A 7 -2.97 -8.81 -1.85
CA ARG A 7 -1.80 -9.67 -2.00
C ARG A 7 -1.02 -9.22 -3.21
N PHE A 8 0.25 -8.89 -3.01
CA PHE A 8 1.19 -8.64 -4.10
C PHE A 8 1.84 -9.95 -4.52
N GLN A 9 1.89 -10.24 -5.82
CA GLN A 9 2.55 -11.41 -6.40
C GLN A 9 3.96 -11.06 -6.89
N SER A 10 4.19 -9.79 -7.21
CA SER A 10 5.47 -9.29 -7.69
C SER A 10 5.79 -7.89 -7.15
N ILE A 11 7.05 -7.49 -7.29
CA ILE A 11 7.48 -6.10 -6.98
C ILE A 11 6.81 -5.10 -7.94
N SER A 12 6.48 -5.51 -9.17
CA SER A 12 5.76 -4.66 -10.12
C SER A 12 4.37 -4.30 -9.59
N ASP A 13 3.67 -5.28 -8.99
CA ASP A 13 2.35 -5.04 -8.39
C ASP A 13 2.42 -4.00 -7.27
N VAL A 14 3.52 -4.00 -6.49
CA VAL A 14 3.77 -3.00 -5.43
C VAL A 14 3.97 -1.62 -6.04
N LYS A 15 4.77 -1.51 -7.12
CA LYS A 15 5.00 -0.23 -7.80
C LYS A 15 3.71 0.36 -8.35
N ASP A 16 2.91 -0.47 -9.03
CA ASP A 16 1.65 -0.05 -9.62
C ASP A 16 0.67 0.38 -8.53
N PHE A 17 0.59 -0.38 -7.43
CA PHE A 17 -0.23 -0.03 -6.27
C PHE A 17 0.20 1.32 -5.65
N VAL A 18 1.50 1.50 -5.38
CA VAL A 18 2.04 2.74 -4.82
C VAL A 18 1.73 3.94 -5.74
N GLN A 19 1.87 3.78 -7.05
CA GLN A 19 1.53 4.82 -8.03
C GLN A 19 0.04 5.17 -7.98
N ILE A 20 -0.85 4.18 -7.92
CA ILE A 20 -2.30 4.39 -7.84
C ILE A 20 -2.65 5.15 -6.55
N VAL A 21 -2.17 4.70 -5.39
CA VAL A 21 -2.55 5.33 -4.11
C VAL A 21 -1.98 6.75 -3.96
N ASN A 22 -0.82 7.03 -4.56
CA ASN A 22 -0.25 8.38 -4.62
C ASN A 22 -1.12 9.38 -5.39
N SER A 23 -1.95 8.92 -6.33
CA SER A 23 -2.85 9.80 -7.09
C SER A 23 -4.00 10.37 -6.25
N TYR A 24 -4.22 9.83 -5.06
CA TYR A 24 -5.33 10.21 -4.20
C TYR A 24 -4.88 11.13 -3.04
N PRO A 25 -5.66 12.16 -2.69
CA PRO A 25 -5.29 13.17 -1.70
C PRO A 25 -5.50 12.72 -0.24
N TYR A 26 -5.86 11.47 0.00
CA TYR A 26 -6.11 10.91 1.33
C TYR A 26 -5.02 9.89 1.72
N ASP A 27 -4.89 9.65 3.03
CA ASP A 27 -3.93 8.71 3.57
C ASP A 27 -4.39 7.27 3.36
N VAL A 28 -3.44 6.40 3.05
CA VAL A 28 -3.66 4.97 2.84
C VAL A 28 -2.57 4.25 3.60
N ASP A 29 -2.96 3.36 4.51
CA ASP A 29 -2.03 2.53 5.28
C ASP A 29 -2.09 1.08 4.78
N LEU A 30 -0.93 0.45 4.66
CA LEU A 30 -0.83 -1.01 4.58
C LEU A 30 -0.53 -1.57 5.95
N SER A 31 -1.25 -2.63 6.32
CA SER A 31 -1.03 -3.32 7.60
C SER A 31 -0.91 -4.82 7.38
N SER A 32 0.08 -5.43 8.02
CA SER A 32 0.33 -6.87 8.02
C SER A 32 0.77 -7.31 9.41
N GLY A 33 -0.15 -7.96 10.14
CA GLY A 33 0.05 -8.30 11.54
C GLY A 33 0.33 -7.05 12.39
N ARG A 34 1.53 -6.96 12.96
CA ARG A 34 1.99 -5.82 13.78
C ARG A 34 2.63 -4.68 13.00
N TYR A 35 2.88 -4.87 11.71
CA TYR A 35 3.54 -3.89 10.86
C TYR A 35 2.49 -2.99 10.21
N VAL A 36 2.69 -1.68 10.29
CA VAL A 36 1.89 -0.66 9.61
C VAL A 36 2.86 0.26 8.89
N VAL A 37 2.60 0.50 7.60
CA VAL A 37 3.46 1.34 6.75
C VAL A 37 2.61 2.24 5.87
N ASP A 38 3.18 3.38 5.51
CA ASP A 38 2.59 4.30 4.54
C ASP A 38 2.51 3.63 3.16
N ALA A 39 1.29 3.43 2.65
CA ALA A 39 1.06 2.80 1.36
C ALA A 39 1.58 3.66 0.18
N LYS A 40 1.84 4.96 0.41
CA LYS A 40 2.37 5.87 -0.60
C LYS A 40 3.89 5.77 -0.76
N SER A 41 4.58 5.00 0.08
CA SER A 41 6.03 4.78 -0.01
C SER A 41 6.37 3.32 -0.31
N ILE A 42 7.23 3.11 -1.32
CA ILE A 42 7.67 1.75 -1.72
C ILE A 42 8.65 1.13 -0.73
N MET A 43 9.40 1.93 0.03
CA MET A 43 10.52 1.40 0.83
C MET A 43 10.08 0.56 2.04
N GLY A 44 8.83 0.67 2.45
CA GLY A 44 8.28 -0.04 3.62
C GLY A 44 7.37 -1.24 3.29
N ILE A 45 7.12 -1.53 2.02
CA ILE A 45 6.17 -2.56 1.54
C ILE A 45 6.94 -3.81 1.10
#